data_AF-A0A8B6FS34-F1
#
_entry.id   AF-A0A8B6FS34-F1
#
_cell.length_a   1.000
_cell.length_b   1.000
_cell.length_c   1.000
_cell.angle_alpha   90.00
_cell.angle_beta   90.00
_cell.angle_gamma   90.00
#
_symmetry.space_group_name_H-M   'P 1'
#
loop_
_entity.id
_entity.type
_entity.pdbx_description
1 polymer ?
#
loop_
_entity_poly.entity_id
_entity_poly.type
_entity_poly.pdbx_seq_one_letter_code
_entity_poly.pdbx_strand_id
1 'polypeptide(L)'
;MQETLNNISAWSKKWGFKISKTKTIGVIFGDRHVYSVNLMLDNQPIKFQNHVKFLGLIFDRKLTWNKHVNYLQERSKAILNVLRYVQANNYGMGTDSLLMLYKSLLRSVLDYGCQAFNSASITVKSKLDIIQAKGLRIVLGAHKSTPLETILAESGEMPLQLRRDHLSLKYYARTKQNPSNPANQLVDDCIEYQIYNHKWNDHNIPYGFRVQNLLKDNELDKIKLVTKNIQDPPPWIIGQAKTSSNIKNSLSKKENPHIIKTKALEYIDNAYKNHLKIYTDGSKDPASGKTGYAFLIPSKLIASYKRTSDNLSVYTTEMTAIYQSLKWVFSNQQPGQKVVILTDSYSAIQSINNNASSRPDILEPIQILACRLKQNKIEVIIEWIPAHVGILGNEQVDKLAKLALSNDKIDLNLSLSANEFIAITTALYKKKWQARWDNTCSLWSRSINTAVNKKPNFYQGNRFHAKTITRLRLGTTLLPGQLGQYIRNVSPICNTCGIKEDIEHVLVNCINHSQARQNLQSNLDKVQIQNINTKILLDPPKDKQQYVWSCLVQYLTEIDYHKFI
;
A
#
# COMPACT_ATOMS: atom_id res chain seq x y z
N MET A 1 33.67 10.62 25.62
CA MET A 1 32.30 10.89 26.15
C MET A 1 32.24 12.18 26.97
N GLN A 2 33.01 12.34 28.06
CA GLN A 2 32.99 13.59 28.84
C GLN A 2 33.39 14.82 28.00
N GLU A 3 34.43 14.70 27.17
CA GLU A 3 34.84 15.76 26.24
C GLU A 3 33.71 16.16 25.29
N THR A 4 32.97 15.19 24.74
CA THR A 4 31.81 15.44 23.88
C THR A 4 30.73 16.24 24.61
N LEU A 5 30.45 15.94 25.88
CA LEU A 5 29.50 16.70 26.70
C LEU A 5 29.99 18.13 26.96
N ASN A 6 31.29 18.31 27.20
CA ASN A 6 31.89 19.63 27.38
C ASN A 6 31.75 20.46 26.08
N ASN A 7 32.02 19.85 24.92
CA ASN A 7 31.87 20.49 23.61
C ASN A 7 30.40 20.86 23.33
N ILE A 8 29.45 19.98 23.66
CA ILE A 8 28.02 20.26 23.54
C ILE A 8 27.60 21.42 24.47
N SER A 9 28.10 21.47 25.70
CA SER A 9 27.85 22.59 26.63
C SER A 9 28.43 23.90 26.10
N ALA A 10 29.68 23.89 25.62
CA ALA A 10 30.32 25.07 25.04
C ALA A 10 29.57 25.57 23.80
N TRP A 11 29.17 24.67 22.90
CA TRP A 11 28.34 24.98 21.74
C TRP A 11 27.00 25.58 22.16
N SER A 12 26.32 24.97 23.14
CA SER A 12 25.05 25.45 23.67
C SER A 12 25.17 26.88 24.19
N LYS A 13 26.22 27.18 24.98
CA LYS A 13 26.50 28.52 25.51
C LYS A 13 26.80 29.52 24.39
N LYS A 14 27.64 29.14 23.42
CA LYS A 14 28.00 29.96 22.26
C LYS A 14 26.77 30.41 21.47
N TRP A 15 25.76 29.54 21.34
CA TRP A 15 24.55 29.81 20.56
C TRP A 15 23.33 30.19 21.43
N GLY A 16 23.52 30.44 22.73
CA GLY A 16 22.44 30.87 23.63
C GLY A 16 21.41 29.80 24.01
N PHE A 17 21.69 28.52 23.74
CA PHE A 17 20.84 27.41 24.17
C PHE A 17 21.12 27.02 25.62
N LYS A 18 20.08 26.59 26.34
CA LYS A 18 20.18 26.04 27.71
C LYS A 18 19.73 24.59 27.74
N ILE A 19 20.66 23.69 28.05
CA ILE A 19 20.36 22.25 28.17
C ILE A 19 19.64 21.99 29.50
N SER A 20 18.52 21.26 29.44
CA SER A 20 17.76 20.88 30.63
C SER A 20 18.45 19.72 31.36
N LYS A 21 19.25 20.07 32.37
CA LYS A 21 20.01 19.10 33.18
C LYS A 21 19.12 18.02 33.82
N THR A 22 17.90 18.38 34.24
CA THR A 22 16.92 17.46 34.84
C THR A 22 16.30 16.48 33.84
N LYS A 23 16.29 16.82 32.54
CA LYS A 23 15.81 15.95 31.47
C LYS A 23 16.93 15.14 30.80
N THR A 24 18.20 15.50 31.06
CA THR A 24 19.37 14.78 30.57
C THR A 24 19.58 13.50 31.38
N ILE A 25 19.58 12.36 30.70
CA ILE A 25 19.82 11.06 31.30
C ILE A 25 20.88 10.30 30.51
N GLY A 26 21.67 9.49 31.21
CA GLY A 26 22.60 8.54 30.62
C GLY A 26 21.94 7.17 30.50
N VAL A 27 22.15 6.49 29.38
CA VAL A 27 21.79 5.08 29.24
C VAL A 27 22.99 4.36 28.67
N ILE A 28 23.39 3.27 29.33
CA ILE A 28 24.45 2.38 28.85
C ILE A 28 23.75 1.15 28.27
N PHE A 29 23.95 0.89 26.97
CA PHE A 29 23.41 -0.29 26.32
C PHE A 29 24.37 -1.47 26.49
N GLY A 30 23.82 -2.64 26.81
CA GLY A 30 24.60 -3.88 26.99
C GLY A 30 24.12 -4.76 28.13
N ASP A 31 24.58 -6.02 28.10
CA ASP A 31 24.13 -7.05 29.04
C ASP A 31 24.75 -6.91 30.43
N ARG A 32 26.00 -6.50 30.53
CA ARG A 32 26.71 -6.34 31.82
C ARG A 32 26.30 -5.06 32.51
N HIS A 33 26.04 -5.15 33.83
CA HIS A 33 25.82 -3.95 34.64
C HIS A 33 27.15 -3.22 34.76
N VAL A 34 27.25 -2.04 34.15
CA VAL A 34 28.38 -1.14 34.35
C VAL A 34 28.04 -0.26 35.54
N TYR A 35 28.77 -0.43 36.64
CA TYR A 35 28.42 0.16 37.93
C TYR A 35 28.94 1.59 38.14
N SER A 36 29.77 2.14 37.26
CA SER A 36 30.30 3.49 37.49
C SER A 36 30.77 4.17 36.19
N VAL A 37 29.93 5.06 35.67
CA VAL A 37 30.33 6.04 34.65
C VAL A 37 29.93 7.41 35.18
N ASN A 38 30.92 8.19 35.64
CA ASN A 38 30.69 9.53 36.18
C ASN A 38 30.78 10.54 35.02
N LEU A 39 29.63 10.87 34.42
CA LEU A 39 29.53 11.94 33.43
C LEU A 39 28.90 13.17 34.06
N MET A 40 29.49 14.32 33.76
CA MET A 40 29.07 15.63 34.26
C MET A 40 28.59 16.49 33.09
N LEU A 41 27.50 17.23 33.28
CA LEU A 41 27.07 18.28 32.36
C LEU A 41 26.95 19.60 33.15
N ASP A 42 27.78 20.58 32.82
CA ASP A 42 27.89 21.85 33.56
C ASP A 42 28.03 21.62 35.08
N ASN A 43 29.01 20.78 35.44
CA ASN A 43 29.34 20.39 36.81
C ASN A 43 28.21 19.69 37.60
N GLN A 44 27.19 19.17 36.92
CA GLN A 44 26.17 18.32 37.54
C GLN A 44 26.23 16.88 37.02
N PRO A 45 26.13 15.87 37.89
CA PRO A 45 26.18 14.47 37.49
C PRO A 45 24.94 14.10 36.67
N ILE A 46 25.15 13.41 35.56
CA ILE A 46 24.07 12.88 34.73
C ILE A 46 23.48 11.63 35.41
N LYS A 47 22.17 11.60 35.58
CA LYS A 47 21.46 10.42 36.11
C LYS A 47 21.42 9.32 35.06
N PHE A 48 21.90 8.13 35.43
CA PHE A 48 21.79 6.95 34.57
C PHE A 48 20.46 6.20 34.80
N GLN A 49 19.85 5.74 33.71
CA GLN A 49 18.63 4.94 33.72
C GLN A 49 18.78 3.71 32.82
N ASN A 50 17.96 2.69 33.10
CA ASN A 50 17.93 1.46 32.30
C ASN A 50 17.08 1.57 31.03
N HIS A 51 16.47 2.72 30.77
CA HIS A 51 15.73 2.98 29.54
C HIS A 51 15.62 4.48 29.26
N VAL A 52 15.40 4.84 28.00
CA VAL A 52 15.17 6.22 27.55
C VAL A 52 14.10 6.25 26.47
N LYS A 53 13.24 7.27 26.50
CA LYS A 53 12.32 7.57 25.40
C LYS A 53 12.98 8.59 24.46
N PHE A 54 13.15 8.23 23.20
CA PHE A 54 13.71 9.09 22.17
C PHE A 54 12.86 9.02 20.90
N LEU A 55 12.41 10.18 20.41
CA LEU A 55 11.50 10.30 19.25
C LEU A 55 10.32 9.30 19.30
N GLY A 56 9.68 9.17 20.47
CA GLY A 56 8.52 8.28 20.63
C GLY A 56 8.82 6.79 20.85
N LEU A 57 10.06 6.34 20.60
CA LEU A 57 10.51 4.97 20.87
C LEU A 57 11.14 4.87 22.27
N ILE A 58 11.01 3.70 22.92
CA ILE A 58 11.60 3.45 24.23
C ILE A 58 12.71 2.41 24.08
N PHE A 59 13.95 2.84 24.29
CA PHE A 59 15.11 1.97 24.26
C PHE A 59 15.38 1.50 25.68
N ASP A 60 15.16 0.21 25.96
CA ASP A 60 15.69 -0.40 27.18
C ASP A 60 17.16 -0.76 27.01
N ARG A 61 17.90 -0.84 28.12
CA ARG A 61 19.35 -1.09 28.13
C ARG A 61 19.77 -2.34 27.35
N LYS A 62 18.95 -3.39 27.35
CA LYS A 62 19.24 -4.63 26.62
C LYS A 62 18.67 -4.62 25.20
N LEU A 63 18.09 -3.51 24.75
CA LEU A 63 17.44 -3.32 23.46
C LEU A 63 16.36 -4.37 23.14
N THR A 64 15.77 -4.99 24.17
CA THR A 64 14.77 -6.06 24.01
C THR A 64 13.43 -5.57 23.49
N TRP A 65 13.21 -4.25 23.53
CA TRP A 65 11.98 -3.53 23.21
C TRP A 65 10.78 -3.89 24.09
N ASN A 66 10.96 -4.68 25.15
CA ASN A 66 9.85 -5.10 26.01
C ASN A 66 9.21 -3.89 26.70
N LYS A 67 10.01 -2.91 27.13
CA LYS A 67 9.50 -1.63 27.68
C LYS A 67 8.72 -0.84 26.64
N HIS A 68 9.17 -0.81 25.38
CA HIS A 68 8.46 -0.14 24.31
C HIS A 68 7.13 -0.81 23.98
N VAL A 69 7.11 -2.14 23.83
CA VAL A 69 5.88 -2.88 23.52
C VAL A 69 4.87 -2.78 24.65
N ASN A 70 5.29 -2.83 25.91
CA ASN A 70 4.38 -2.60 27.04
C ASN A 70 3.82 -1.17 27.02
N TYR A 71 4.63 -0.16 26.66
CA TYR A 71 4.14 1.20 26.45
C TYR A 71 3.09 1.28 25.31
N LEU A 72 3.33 0.58 24.19
CA LEU A 72 2.35 0.49 23.09
C LEU A 72 1.06 -0.19 23.55
N GLN A 73 1.14 -1.24 24.38
CA GLN A 73 -0.02 -1.90 24.99
C GLN A 73 -0.84 -0.93 25.83
N GLU A 74 -0.21 -0.21 26.75
CA GLU A 74 -0.91 0.76 27.62
C GLU A 74 -1.54 1.89 26.80
N ARG A 75 -0.80 2.47 25.86
CA ARG A 75 -1.33 3.50 24.95
C ARG A 75 -2.52 2.99 24.13
N SER A 76 -2.46 1.73 23.70
CA SER A 76 -3.53 1.11 22.92
C SER A 76 -4.82 0.91 23.73
N LYS A 77 -4.74 0.71 25.05
CA LYS A 77 -5.95 0.57 25.90
C LYS A 77 -6.86 1.79 25.82
N ALA A 78 -6.29 3.00 25.86
CA ALA A 78 -7.05 4.24 25.73
C ALA A 78 -7.77 4.32 24.37
N ILE A 79 -7.08 3.96 23.28
CA ILE A 79 -7.67 3.94 21.92
C ILE A 79 -8.77 2.88 21.82
N LEU A 80 -8.57 1.70 22.42
CA LEU A 80 -9.60 0.66 22.47
C LEU A 80 -10.85 1.10 23.24
N ASN A 81 -10.70 1.93 24.29
CA ASN A 81 -11.85 2.52 24.99
C ASN A 81 -12.61 3.48 24.09
N VAL A 82 -11.93 4.32 23.32
CA VAL A 82 -12.56 5.20 22.32
C VAL A 82 -13.35 4.38 21.30
N LEU A 83 -12.74 3.32 20.74
CA LEU A 83 -13.43 2.44 19.80
C LEU A 83 -14.66 1.78 20.43
N ARG A 84 -14.60 1.36 21.70
CA ARG A 84 -15.75 0.81 22.42
C ARG A 84 -16.87 1.83 22.61
N TYR A 85 -16.51 3.05 23.01
CA TYR A 85 -17.48 4.11 23.27
C TYR A 85 -18.25 4.49 21.99
N VAL A 86 -17.52 4.66 20.89
CA VAL A 86 -18.08 5.07 19.59
C VAL A 86 -18.91 3.96 18.92
N GLN A 87 -18.70 2.70 19.31
CA GLN A 87 -19.34 1.51 18.73
C GLN A 87 -20.76 1.23 19.27
N ALA A 88 -21.31 2.10 20.13
CA ALA A 88 -22.62 1.96 20.79
C ALA A 88 -23.72 1.32 19.92
N ASN A 89 -24.55 0.46 20.51
CA ASN A 89 -25.40 -0.48 19.75
C ASN A 89 -26.52 0.18 18.91
N ASN A 90 -27.07 1.33 19.34
CA ASN A 90 -28.28 1.90 18.71
C ASN A 90 -28.00 3.10 17.80
N TYR A 91 -26.93 3.86 18.06
CA TYR A 91 -26.54 5.07 17.30
C TYR A 91 -25.03 5.10 16.95
N GLY A 92 -24.34 3.96 17.12
CA GLY A 92 -22.89 3.89 16.91
C GLY A 92 -22.51 3.98 15.44
N MET A 93 -21.24 4.29 15.20
CA MET A 93 -20.69 4.46 13.86
C MET A 93 -20.74 3.17 13.03
N GLY A 94 -20.92 3.33 11.72
CA GLY A 94 -20.82 2.24 10.75
C GLY A 94 -19.45 1.54 10.78
N THR A 95 -19.41 0.26 10.40
CA THR A 95 -18.20 -0.58 10.46
C THR A 95 -17.05 0.01 9.66
N ASP A 96 -17.31 0.61 8.49
CA ASP A 96 -16.30 1.28 7.66
C ASP A 96 -15.61 2.43 8.40
N SER A 97 -16.40 3.28 9.06
CA SER A 97 -15.90 4.43 9.80
C SER A 97 -15.14 3.98 11.06
N LEU A 98 -15.60 2.94 11.76
CA LEU A 98 -14.85 2.32 12.87
C LEU A 98 -13.52 1.72 12.39
N LEU A 99 -13.51 1.06 11.24
CA LEU A 99 -12.30 0.52 10.64
C LEU A 99 -11.33 1.64 10.23
N MET A 100 -11.84 2.76 9.73
CA MET A 100 -11.05 3.96 9.45
C MET A 100 -10.42 4.52 10.74
N LEU A 101 -11.19 4.63 11.84
CA LEU A 101 -10.67 5.06 13.15
C LEU A 101 -9.63 4.09 13.70
N TYR A 102 -9.83 2.78 13.57
CA TYR A 102 -8.83 1.77 13.94
C TYR A 102 -7.52 2.00 13.17
N LYS A 103 -7.60 2.20 11.85
CA LYS A 103 -6.43 2.42 10.99
C LYS A 103 -5.68 3.71 11.36
N SER A 104 -6.41 4.78 11.65
CA SER A 104 -5.83 6.11 11.93
C SER A 104 -5.28 6.24 13.36
N LEU A 105 -5.93 5.63 14.35
CA LEU A 105 -5.56 5.78 15.76
C LEU A 105 -4.73 4.62 16.30
N LEU A 106 -5.12 3.37 16.01
CA LEU A 106 -4.49 2.19 16.60
C LEU A 106 -3.37 1.65 15.71
N ARG A 107 -3.65 1.35 14.45
CA ARG A 107 -2.66 0.77 13.53
C ARG A 107 -1.47 1.69 13.31
N SER A 108 -1.70 3.00 13.19
CA SER A 108 -0.63 4.00 13.06
C SER A 108 0.36 3.97 14.23
N VAL A 109 -0.13 3.77 15.46
CA VAL A 109 0.69 3.64 16.67
C VAL A 109 1.49 2.33 16.65
N LEU A 110 0.89 1.24 16.17
CA LEU A 110 1.57 -0.06 16.04
C LEU A 110 2.61 -0.09 14.91
N ASP A 111 2.42 0.72 13.86
CA ASP A 111 3.34 0.81 12.72
C ASP A 111 4.57 1.70 13.02
N TYR A 112 4.42 2.69 13.91
CA TYR A 112 5.43 3.71 14.14
C TYR A 112 6.73 3.13 14.70
N GLY A 113 7.82 3.24 13.93
CA GLY A 113 9.16 2.79 14.33
C GLY A 113 9.32 1.27 14.36
N CYS A 114 8.43 0.51 13.71
CA CYS A 114 8.55 -0.94 13.60
C CYS A 114 9.87 -1.40 12.97
N GLN A 115 10.48 -0.58 12.11
CA GLN A 115 11.82 -0.86 11.56
C GLN A 115 12.86 -1.05 12.67
N ALA A 116 12.75 -0.33 13.78
CA ALA A 116 13.61 -0.49 14.94
C ALA A 116 13.21 -1.69 15.79
N PHE A 117 11.97 -1.70 16.33
CA PHE A 117 11.57 -2.70 17.32
C PHE A 117 11.23 -4.10 16.76
N ASN A 118 11.20 -4.30 15.43
CA ASN A 118 10.94 -5.63 14.88
C ASN A 118 12.05 -6.66 15.19
N SER A 119 13.20 -6.22 15.72
CA SER A 119 14.23 -7.10 16.30
C SER A 119 13.87 -7.70 17.68
N ALA A 120 12.74 -7.30 18.27
CA ALA A 120 12.20 -7.91 19.48
C ALA A 120 11.83 -9.39 19.26
N SER A 121 11.77 -10.15 20.36
CA SER A 121 11.37 -11.56 20.33
C SER A 121 9.95 -11.77 19.82
N ILE A 122 9.66 -12.97 19.33
CA ILE A 122 8.32 -13.36 18.90
C ILE A 122 7.32 -13.18 20.05
N THR A 123 7.69 -13.61 21.26
CA THR A 123 6.86 -13.48 22.48
C THR A 123 6.57 -12.02 22.84
N VAL A 124 7.53 -11.12 22.65
CA VAL A 124 7.30 -9.68 22.86
C VAL A 124 6.38 -9.14 21.76
N LYS A 125 6.60 -9.52 20.49
CA LYS A 125 5.78 -9.03 19.36
C LYS A 125 4.34 -9.56 19.38
N SER A 126 4.10 -10.78 19.87
CA SER A 126 2.75 -11.40 19.93
C SER A 126 1.76 -10.60 20.79
N LYS A 127 2.28 -9.83 21.77
CA LYS A 127 1.51 -8.85 22.54
C LYS A 127 0.79 -7.83 21.65
N LEU A 128 1.41 -7.44 20.52
CA LEU A 128 0.82 -6.49 19.57
C LEU A 128 -0.29 -7.14 18.73
N ASP A 129 -0.13 -8.43 18.39
CA ASP A 129 -1.14 -9.19 17.65
C ASP A 129 -2.43 -9.31 18.48
N ILE A 130 -2.31 -9.47 19.81
CA ILE A 130 -3.45 -9.43 20.74
C ILE A 130 -4.16 -8.07 20.71
N ILE A 131 -3.42 -6.96 20.62
CA ILE A 131 -4.01 -5.61 20.53
C ILE A 131 -4.77 -5.46 19.21
N GLN A 132 -4.16 -5.86 18.08
CA GLN A 132 -4.82 -5.85 16.76
C GLN A 132 -6.11 -6.66 16.81
N ALA A 133 -6.06 -7.88 17.37
CA ALA A 133 -7.24 -8.73 17.55
C ALA A 133 -8.34 -8.02 18.35
N LYS A 134 -8.00 -7.42 19.50
CA LYS A 134 -8.96 -6.69 20.34
C LYS A 134 -9.59 -5.52 19.61
N GLY A 135 -8.79 -4.72 18.89
CA GLY A 135 -9.29 -3.58 18.11
C GLY A 135 -10.27 -4.01 17.02
N LEU A 136 -9.89 -5.01 16.23
CA LEU A 136 -10.72 -5.48 15.12
C LEU A 136 -11.97 -6.23 15.59
N ARG A 137 -11.94 -6.92 16.73
CA ARG A 137 -13.16 -7.47 17.35
C ARG A 137 -14.18 -6.38 17.68
N ILE A 138 -13.73 -5.24 18.20
CA ILE A 138 -14.63 -4.10 18.50
C ILE A 138 -15.21 -3.55 17.19
N VAL A 139 -14.35 -3.32 16.20
CA VAL A 139 -14.74 -2.80 14.87
C VAL A 139 -15.76 -3.71 14.21
N LEU A 140 -15.52 -5.02 14.14
CA LEU A 140 -16.42 -5.97 13.51
C LEU A 140 -17.63 -6.34 14.38
N GLY A 141 -17.53 -6.18 15.70
CA GLY A 141 -18.49 -6.74 16.65
C GLY A 141 -18.34 -8.25 16.81
N ALA A 142 -17.17 -8.81 16.48
CA ALA A 142 -16.90 -10.25 16.55
C ALA A 142 -16.88 -10.77 18.00
N HIS A 143 -17.21 -12.06 18.17
CA HIS A 143 -17.13 -12.71 19.48
C HIS A 143 -15.68 -12.79 19.97
N LYS A 144 -15.45 -12.98 21.28
CA LYS A 144 -14.08 -13.07 21.85
C LYS A 144 -13.32 -14.32 21.38
N SER A 145 -14.03 -15.39 21.03
CA SER A 145 -13.44 -16.66 20.57
C SER A 145 -13.13 -16.70 19.07
N THR A 146 -13.62 -15.76 18.25
CA THR A 146 -13.38 -15.77 16.79
C THR A 146 -11.88 -15.82 16.47
N PRO A 147 -11.38 -16.71 15.60
CA PRO A 147 -9.96 -16.77 15.29
C PRO A 147 -9.39 -15.45 14.73
N LEU A 148 -8.12 -15.16 15.03
CA LEU A 148 -7.46 -13.93 14.56
C LEU A 148 -7.47 -13.83 13.04
N GLU A 149 -7.07 -14.89 12.35
CA GLU A 149 -6.98 -14.91 10.88
C GLU A 149 -8.33 -14.58 10.22
N THR A 150 -9.43 -15.09 10.79
CA THR A 150 -10.79 -14.80 10.32
C THR A 150 -11.12 -13.31 10.44
N ILE A 151 -10.78 -12.70 11.56
CA ILE A 151 -11.00 -11.26 11.80
C ILE A 151 -10.15 -10.42 10.84
N LEU A 152 -8.91 -10.83 10.58
CA LEU A 152 -8.00 -10.17 9.66
C LEU A 152 -8.56 -10.21 8.22
N ALA A 153 -9.02 -11.38 7.76
CA ALA A 153 -9.61 -11.55 6.45
C ALA A 153 -10.89 -10.72 6.27
N GLU A 154 -11.84 -10.79 7.21
CA GLU A 154 -13.11 -10.03 7.13
C GLU A 154 -12.89 -8.51 7.20
N SER A 155 -11.90 -8.04 7.97
CA SER A 155 -11.59 -6.60 8.07
C SER A 155 -10.68 -6.07 6.97
N GLY A 156 -10.09 -6.93 6.13
CA GLY A 156 -9.09 -6.53 5.14
C GLY A 156 -7.78 -6.00 5.77
N GLU A 157 -7.45 -6.43 6.99
CA GLU A 157 -6.22 -6.04 7.69
C GLU A 157 -5.17 -7.14 7.69
N MET A 158 -3.97 -6.81 7.24
CA MET A 158 -2.84 -7.74 7.19
C MET A 158 -2.34 -8.11 8.59
N PRO A 159 -1.90 -9.36 8.84
CA PRO A 159 -1.18 -9.74 10.05
C PRO A 159 0.00 -8.81 10.31
N LEU A 160 0.19 -8.35 11.55
CA LEU A 160 1.21 -7.34 11.85
C LEU A 160 2.63 -7.79 11.49
N GLN A 161 2.94 -9.09 11.56
CA GLN A 161 4.24 -9.62 11.10
C GLN A 161 4.50 -9.25 9.64
N LEU A 162 3.64 -9.71 8.73
CA LEU A 162 3.73 -9.42 7.29
C LEU A 162 3.73 -7.91 7.02
N ARG A 163 2.93 -7.16 7.80
CA ARG A 163 2.87 -5.70 7.68
C ARG A 163 4.19 -5.03 8.06
N ARG A 164 4.83 -5.43 9.17
CA ARG A 164 6.12 -4.87 9.61
C ARG A 164 7.23 -5.17 8.62
N ASP A 165 7.23 -6.36 8.03
CA ASP A 165 8.24 -6.73 7.03
C ASP A 165 8.04 -5.92 5.74
N HIS A 166 6.81 -5.76 5.26
CA HIS A 166 6.50 -4.87 4.13
C HIS A 166 6.88 -3.40 4.42
N LEU A 167 6.58 -2.89 5.63
CA LEU A 167 6.99 -1.55 6.04
C LEU A 167 8.52 -1.40 6.16
N SER A 168 9.23 -2.49 6.49
CA SER A 168 10.68 -2.52 6.51
C SER A 168 11.25 -2.39 5.10
N LEU A 169 10.73 -3.13 4.12
CA LEU A 169 11.12 -3.02 2.71
C LEU A 169 10.77 -1.66 2.11
N LYS A 170 9.63 -1.08 2.50
CA LYS A 170 9.25 0.29 2.12
C LYS A 170 10.22 1.35 2.63
N TYR A 171 10.69 1.19 3.88
CA TYR A 171 11.70 2.09 4.44
C TYR A 171 13.05 1.94 3.72
N TYR A 172 13.47 0.70 3.44
CA TYR A 172 14.66 0.42 2.64
C TYR A 172 14.61 1.13 1.29
N ALA A 173 13.54 0.93 0.52
CA ALA A 173 13.43 1.48 -0.83
C ALA A 173 13.51 3.02 -0.85
N ARG A 174 12.81 3.67 0.09
CA ARG A 174 12.83 5.14 0.22
C ARG A 174 14.18 5.67 0.66
N THR A 175 14.87 4.94 1.54
CA THR A 175 16.19 5.35 2.03
C THR A 175 17.25 5.17 0.95
N LYS A 176 17.26 4.02 0.26
CA LYS A 176 18.16 3.75 -0.87
C LYS A 176 18.01 4.75 -2.02
N GLN A 177 16.79 5.18 -2.31
CA GLN A 177 16.57 6.19 -3.35
C GLN A 177 17.20 7.54 -3.01
N ASN A 178 17.53 7.82 -1.75
CA ASN A 178 18.21 9.06 -1.35
C ASN A 178 19.58 8.77 -0.72
N PRO A 179 20.67 8.77 -1.52
CA PRO A 179 22.03 8.58 -1.03
C PRO A 179 22.47 9.56 0.06
N SER A 180 21.97 10.80 0.03
CA SER A 180 22.35 11.82 1.02
C SER A 180 21.64 11.65 2.37
N ASN A 181 20.70 10.71 2.48
CA ASN A 181 20.04 10.42 3.74
C ASN A 181 21.05 9.76 4.71
N PRO A 182 21.26 10.29 5.93
CA PRO A 182 22.17 9.69 6.91
C PRO A 182 21.83 8.22 7.24
N ALA A 183 20.57 7.83 7.11
CA ALA A 183 20.14 6.45 7.34
C ALA A 183 20.51 5.49 6.20
N ASN A 184 21.04 5.95 5.06
CA ASN A 184 21.40 5.07 3.94
C ASN A 184 22.49 4.07 4.33
N GLN A 185 23.44 4.49 5.17
CA GLN A 185 24.46 3.59 5.72
C GLN A 185 23.88 2.48 6.60
N LEU A 186 22.68 2.69 7.19
CA LEU A 186 22.04 1.73 8.10
C LEU A 186 21.26 0.63 7.37
N VAL A 187 21.04 0.79 6.07
CA VAL A 187 20.26 -0.17 5.27
C VAL A 187 21.14 -1.19 4.53
N ASP A 188 22.44 -0.96 4.52
CA ASP A 188 23.45 -1.91 4.07
C ASP A 188 23.86 -2.85 5.20
N ASP A 189 24.60 -3.90 4.84
CA ASP A 189 25.20 -4.80 5.82
C ASP A 189 26.13 -4.00 6.74
N CYS A 190 25.75 -3.98 8.02
CA CYS A 190 26.40 -3.23 9.07
C CYS A 190 27.74 -3.92 9.42
N ILE A 191 28.85 -3.18 9.30
CA ILE A 191 30.22 -3.63 9.61
C ILE A 191 30.29 -4.25 11.01
N GLU A 192 29.56 -3.68 11.97
CA GLU A 192 29.50 -4.15 13.35
C GLU A 192 28.99 -5.60 13.44
N TYR A 193 28.03 -6.02 12.62
CA TYR A 193 27.56 -7.41 12.63
C TYR A 193 28.63 -8.39 12.11
N GLN A 194 29.39 -7.97 11.09
CA GLN A 194 30.53 -8.73 10.58
C GLN A 194 31.65 -8.84 11.63
N ILE A 195 31.95 -7.75 12.35
CA ILE A 195 32.94 -7.70 13.43
C ILE A 195 32.57 -8.66 14.58
N TYR A 196 31.29 -8.76 14.94
CA TYR A 196 30.82 -9.67 15.99
C TYR A 196 30.71 -11.15 15.53
N ASN A 197 31.17 -11.47 14.32
CA ASN A 197 31.26 -12.83 13.78
C ASN A 197 29.96 -13.64 13.96
N HIS A 198 28.81 -13.02 13.63
CA HIS A 198 27.48 -13.61 13.78
C HIS A 198 27.05 -13.99 15.21
N LYS A 199 27.77 -13.58 16.25
CA LYS A 199 27.44 -13.89 17.67
C LYS A 199 26.31 -13.06 18.27
N TRP A 200 25.53 -12.35 17.46
CA TRP A 200 24.33 -11.70 17.95
C TRP A 200 23.30 -12.77 18.26
N ASN A 201 22.72 -12.73 19.46
CA ASN A 201 21.54 -13.53 19.75
C ASN A 201 20.45 -13.22 18.71
N ASP A 202 19.54 -14.16 18.43
CA ASP A 202 18.40 -13.96 17.51
C ASP A 202 17.56 -12.71 17.83
N HIS A 203 17.73 -12.19 19.05
CA HIS A 203 17.16 -10.97 19.58
C HIS A 203 18.17 -9.82 19.46
N ASN A 204 17.75 -8.68 18.89
CA ASN A 204 18.53 -7.45 18.66
C ASN A 204 19.33 -7.36 17.37
N ILE A 205 19.01 -8.19 16.37
CA ILE A 205 19.63 -8.10 15.05
C ILE A 205 19.44 -6.69 14.43
N PRO A 206 20.52 -6.02 13.96
CA PRO A 206 20.46 -4.71 13.33
C PRO A 206 19.48 -4.65 12.15
N TYR A 207 18.94 -3.45 11.88
CA TYR A 207 17.97 -3.26 10.79
C TYR A 207 18.53 -3.64 9.41
N GLY A 208 19.76 -3.18 9.08
CA GLY A 208 20.41 -3.46 7.80
C GLY A 208 20.41 -4.95 7.47
N PHE A 209 20.93 -5.79 8.38
CA PHE A 209 20.95 -7.24 8.19
C PHE A 209 19.54 -7.85 8.05
N ARG A 210 18.59 -7.44 8.90
CA ARG A 210 17.20 -7.93 8.81
C ARG A 210 16.58 -7.62 7.45
N VAL A 211 16.79 -6.40 6.93
CA VAL A 211 16.21 -6.03 5.64
C VAL A 211 16.93 -6.69 4.48
N GLN A 212 18.24 -6.94 4.57
CA GLN A 212 18.98 -7.72 3.57
C GLN A 212 18.50 -9.18 3.50
N ASN A 213 18.22 -9.80 4.65
CA ASN A 213 17.59 -11.14 4.65
C ASN A 213 16.19 -11.08 4.04
N LEU A 214 15.37 -10.07 4.39
CA LEU A 214 14.08 -9.89 3.73
C LEU A 214 14.21 -9.69 2.21
N LEU A 215 15.26 -9.05 1.71
CA LEU A 215 15.50 -8.93 0.27
C LEU A 215 15.81 -10.29 -0.35
N LYS A 216 16.74 -11.04 0.24
CA LYS A 216 17.16 -12.38 -0.24
C LYS A 216 16.02 -13.40 -0.18
N ASP A 217 15.31 -13.50 0.95
CA ASP A 217 14.19 -14.42 1.18
C ASP A 217 13.00 -14.18 0.22
N ASN A 218 12.98 -13.03 -0.45
CA ASN A 218 11.94 -12.63 -1.40
C ASN A 218 12.47 -12.43 -2.83
N GLU A 219 13.74 -12.77 -3.09
CA GLU A 219 14.41 -12.59 -4.40
C GLU A 219 14.39 -11.13 -4.91
N LEU A 220 14.42 -10.17 -3.98
CA LEU A 220 14.40 -8.73 -4.26
C LEU A 220 15.79 -8.09 -4.26
N ASP A 221 16.82 -8.82 -3.84
CA ASP A 221 18.22 -8.39 -3.76
C ASP A 221 18.81 -8.06 -5.13
N LYS A 222 18.31 -8.71 -6.19
CA LYS A 222 18.72 -8.45 -7.59
C LYS A 222 18.14 -7.15 -8.15
N ILE A 223 17.14 -6.55 -7.49
CA ILE A 223 16.45 -5.36 -7.99
C ILE A 223 17.29 -4.11 -7.70
N LYS A 224 17.70 -3.43 -8.76
CA LYS A 224 18.41 -2.14 -8.65
C LYS A 224 17.40 -1.00 -8.50
N LEU A 225 17.59 -0.20 -7.46
CA LEU A 225 16.80 1.00 -7.19
C LEU A 225 17.48 2.24 -7.77
N VAL A 226 16.67 3.15 -8.31
CA VAL A 226 17.12 4.49 -8.73
C VAL A 226 17.66 5.23 -7.51
N THR A 227 18.84 5.83 -7.64
CA THR A 227 19.40 6.79 -6.68
C THR A 227 19.18 8.21 -7.18
N LYS A 228 18.63 9.08 -6.33
CA LYS A 228 18.59 10.53 -6.61
C LYS A 228 19.99 11.09 -6.41
N ASN A 229 20.69 11.29 -7.52
CA ASN A 229 21.91 12.10 -7.50
C ASN A 229 21.49 13.55 -7.73
N ILE A 230 21.99 14.47 -6.91
CA ILE A 230 21.88 15.89 -7.21
C ILE A 230 22.79 16.12 -8.42
N GLN A 231 22.20 16.30 -9.61
CA GLN A 231 22.97 16.63 -10.80
C GLN A 231 23.07 18.15 -10.97
N ASP A 232 24.27 18.58 -11.36
CA ASP A 232 24.52 19.94 -11.87
C ASP A 232 24.18 20.00 -13.37
N PRO A 233 23.60 21.12 -13.86
CA PRO A 233 23.20 22.30 -13.08
C PRO A 233 21.88 22.05 -12.32
N PRO A 234 21.63 22.78 -11.22
CA PRO A 234 20.43 22.60 -10.42
C PRO A 234 19.14 22.82 -11.22
N PRO A 235 18.01 22.20 -10.80
CA PRO A 235 16.77 22.18 -11.60
C PRO A 235 16.19 23.56 -11.95
N TRP A 236 16.48 24.61 -11.18
CA TRP A 236 16.02 25.98 -11.47
C TRP A 236 16.84 26.69 -12.56
N ILE A 237 18.00 26.16 -12.93
CA ILE A 237 18.79 26.64 -14.08
C ILE A 237 18.39 25.88 -15.35
N ILE A 238 17.94 24.63 -15.22
CA ILE A 238 17.45 23.84 -16.34
C ILE A 238 16.13 24.47 -16.81
N GLY A 239 16.11 24.98 -18.05
CA GLY A 239 14.88 25.46 -18.67
C GLY A 239 13.83 24.34 -18.82
N GLN A 240 12.59 24.74 -19.03
CA GLN A 240 11.47 23.80 -19.07
C GLN A 240 11.14 23.37 -20.50
N ALA A 241 10.93 22.07 -20.69
CA ALA A 241 10.40 21.49 -21.91
C ALA A 241 8.99 22.05 -22.18
N LYS A 242 8.77 22.50 -23.42
CA LYS A 242 7.51 23.09 -23.83
C LYS A 242 6.45 21.99 -23.96
N THR A 243 5.56 21.91 -22.99
CA THR A 243 4.40 21.01 -23.02
C THR A 243 3.13 21.76 -23.38
N SER A 244 2.18 21.09 -24.02
CA SER A 244 0.85 21.65 -24.27
C SER A 244 -0.23 20.56 -24.12
N SER A 245 -1.42 21.01 -23.71
CA SER A 245 -2.60 20.17 -23.53
C SER A 245 -3.83 20.87 -24.11
N ASN A 246 -3.63 21.61 -25.20
CA ASN A 246 -4.68 22.41 -25.83
C ASN A 246 -5.76 21.51 -26.43
N ILE A 247 -5.37 20.38 -27.01
CA ILE A 247 -6.31 19.37 -27.50
C ILE A 247 -7.18 18.87 -26.34
N LYS A 248 -6.59 18.63 -25.16
CA LYS A 248 -7.36 18.20 -23.99
C LYS A 248 -8.40 19.24 -23.57
N ASN A 249 -8.00 20.51 -23.55
CA ASN A 249 -8.84 21.61 -23.06
C ASN A 249 -10.02 21.90 -24.01
N SER A 250 -9.90 21.55 -25.30
CA SER A 250 -10.97 21.71 -26.29
C SER A 250 -11.93 20.52 -26.37
N LEU A 251 -11.66 19.43 -25.64
CA LEU A 251 -12.43 18.18 -25.68
C LEU A 251 -13.28 17.98 -24.42
N SER A 252 -14.51 17.51 -24.60
CA SER A 252 -15.36 17.05 -23.51
C SER A 252 -15.38 15.52 -23.46
N LYS A 253 -15.19 14.94 -22.26
CA LYS A 253 -15.21 13.47 -22.04
C LYS A 253 -16.55 12.81 -22.36
N LYS A 254 -17.62 13.58 -22.53
CA LYS A 254 -18.97 13.09 -22.87
C LYS A 254 -19.21 13.01 -24.39
N GLU A 255 -18.29 13.52 -25.20
CA GLU A 255 -18.43 13.53 -26.66
C GLU A 255 -18.18 12.14 -27.26
N ASN A 256 -18.77 11.91 -28.43
CA ASN A 256 -18.55 10.69 -29.19
C ASN A 256 -17.06 10.56 -29.60
N PRO A 257 -16.44 9.37 -29.47
CA PRO A 257 -15.05 9.14 -29.88
C PRO A 257 -14.70 9.61 -31.30
N HIS A 258 -15.63 9.52 -32.26
CA HIS A 258 -15.42 10.02 -33.61
C HIS A 258 -15.27 11.55 -33.66
N ILE A 259 -16.05 12.28 -32.86
CA ILE A 259 -15.95 13.75 -32.76
C ILE A 259 -14.61 14.12 -32.11
N ILE A 260 -14.24 13.41 -31.04
CA ILE A 260 -12.96 13.60 -30.35
C ILE A 260 -11.79 13.39 -31.32
N LYS A 261 -11.84 12.32 -32.12
CA LYS A 261 -10.85 12.03 -33.16
C LYS A 261 -10.75 13.16 -34.18
N THR A 262 -11.88 13.60 -34.75
CA THR A 262 -11.90 14.64 -35.78
C THR A 262 -11.32 15.95 -35.26
N LYS A 263 -11.77 16.42 -34.08
CA LYS A 263 -11.24 17.64 -33.45
C LYS A 263 -9.74 17.55 -33.15
N ALA A 264 -9.27 16.39 -32.67
CA ALA A 264 -7.86 16.19 -32.39
C ALA A 264 -7.02 16.22 -33.67
N LEU A 265 -7.45 15.53 -34.73
CA LEU A 265 -6.77 15.54 -36.03
C LEU A 265 -6.76 16.94 -36.65
N GLU A 266 -7.89 17.64 -36.63
CA GLU A 266 -8.00 19.02 -37.12
C GLU A 266 -7.03 19.96 -36.38
N TYR A 267 -6.96 19.86 -35.05
CA TYR A 267 -6.00 20.63 -34.28
C TYR A 267 -4.55 20.27 -34.64
N ILE A 268 -4.23 18.98 -34.76
CA ILE A 268 -2.88 18.52 -35.10
C ILE A 268 -2.46 19.00 -36.49
N ASP A 269 -3.35 18.92 -37.47
CA ASP A 269 -3.07 19.31 -38.85
C ASP A 269 -2.99 20.82 -39.02
N ASN A 270 -3.76 21.60 -38.25
CA ASN A 270 -3.70 23.05 -38.27
C ASN A 270 -2.49 23.60 -37.49
N ALA A 271 -2.34 23.22 -36.22
CA ALA A 271 -1.30 23.76 -35.34
C ALA A 271 0.10 23.21 -35.67
N TYR A 272 0.17 21.96 -36.13
CA TYR A 272 1.43 21.25 -36.34
C TYR A 272 1.65 20.82 -37.80
N LYS A 273 1.06 21.53 -38.77
CA LYS A 273 1.22 21.30 -40.21
C LYS A 273 2.68 21.11 -40.63
N ASN A 274 3.52 22.07 -40.22
CA ASN A 274 4.93 22.15 -40.60
C ASN A 274 5.88 21.50 -39.56
N HIS A 275 5.35 20.70 -38.63
CA HIS A 275 6.16 20.01 -37.63
C HIS A 275 6.38 18.55 -38.02
N LEU A 276 7.56 18.02 -37.71
CA LEU A 276 7.78 16.59 -37.70
C LEU A 276 6.96 15.98 -36.55
N LYS A 277 6.02 15.10 -36.89
CA LYS A 277 5.13 14.44 -35.92
C LYS A 277 5.77 13.15 -35.43
N ILE A 278 5.97 13.02 -34.13
CA ILE A 278 6.47 11.81 -33.47
C ILE A 278 5.43 11.32 -32.49
N TYR A 279 4.96 10.08 -32.63
CA TYR A 279 4.05 9.45 -31.69
C TYR A 279 4.85 8.62 -30.70
N THR A 280 4.47 8.62 -29.43
CA THR A 280 5.17 7.87 -28.36
C THR A 280 4.17 7.14 -27.49
N ASP A 281 4.51 5.92 -27.08
CA ASP A 281 3.71 5.16 -26.12
C ASP A 281 4.57 4.20 -25.26
N GLY A 282 4.03 3.82 -24.11
CA GLY A 282 4.61 2.88 -23.16
C GLY A 282 3.64 1.78 -22.77
N SER A 283 4.10 0.53 -22.74
CA SER A 283 3.25 -0.61 -22.42
C SER A 283 3.77 -1.45 -21.25
N LYS A 284 2.85 -2.12 -20.57
CA LYS A 284 3.10 -3.08 -19.49
C LYS A 284 2.13 -4.24 -19.61
N ASP A 285 2.65 -5.46 -19.57
CA ASP A 285 1.81 -6.63 -19.31
C ASP A 285 1.63 -6.81 -17.79
N PRO A 286 0.40 -6.69 -17.26
CA PRO A 286 0.13 -6.88 -15.83
C PRO A 286 0.45 -8.30 -15.32
N ALA A 287 0.36 -9.32 -16.18
CA ALA A 287 0.51 -10.72 -15.78
C ALA A 287 1.98 -11.11 -15.63
N SER A 288 2.79 -10.87 -16.66
CA SER A 288 4.23 -11.17 -16.64
C SER A 288 5.07 -10.09 -15.97
N GLY A 289 4.56 -8.86 -15.87
CA GLY A 289 5.33 -7.70 -15.41
C GLY A 289 6.27 -7.14 -16.47
N LYS A 290 6.30 -7.70 -17.69
CA LYS A 290 7.11 -7.20 -18.81
C LYS A 290 6.68 -5.78 -19.19
N THR A 291 7.63 -4.93 -19.51
CA THR A 291 7.42 -3.53 -19.91
C THR A 291 8.27 -3.14 -21.11
N GLY A 292 7.78 -2.17 -21.88
CA GLY A 292 8.45 -1.69 -23.10
C GLY A 292 7.92 -0.31 -23.49
N TYR A 293 8.63 0.32 -24.44
CA TYR A 293 8.23 1.60 -25.01
C TYR A 293 8.36 1.58 -26.52
N ALA A 294 7.68 2.51 -27.19
CA ALA A 294 7.85 2.76 -28.61
C ALA A 294 7.76 4.23 -28.97
N PHE A 295 8.41 4.61 -30.07
CA PHE A 295 8.11 5.85 -30.78
C PHE A 295 8.06 5.60 -32.29
N LEU A 296 7.25 6.40 -32.98
CA LEU A 296 6.96 6.28 -34.40
C LEU A 296 7.01 7.66 -35.06
N ILE A 297 7.65 7.73 -36.23
CA ILE A 297 7.77 8.92 -37.08
C ILE A 297 7.22 8.56 -38.47
N PRO A 298 5.90 8.73 -38.71
CA PRO A 298 5.26 8.22 -39.91
C PRO A 298 5.86 8.78 -41.20
N SER A 299 6.16 10.08 -41.25
CA SER A 299 6.67 10.75 -42.46
C SER A 299 8.06 10.28 -42.88
N LYS A 300 8.83 9.66 -41.97
CA LYS A 300 10.15 9.08 -42.27
C LYS A 300 10.14 7.56 -42.31
N LEU A 301 8.99 6.91 -42.09
CA LEU A 301 8.85 5.46 -41.93
C LEU A 301 9.79 4.88 -40.85
N ILE A 302 10.04 5.66 -39.79
CA ILE A 302 10.92 5.24 -38.68
C ILE A 302 10.04 4.79 -37.52
N ALA A 303 10.25 3.56 -37.06
CA ALA A 303 9.67 3.01 -35.85
C ALA A 303 10.78 2.45 -34.97
N SER A 304 10.72 2.73 -33.67
CA SER A 304 11.62 2.13 -32.68
C SER A 304 10.79 1.67 -31.51
N TYR A 305 10.90 0.40 -31.16
CA TYR A 305 10.26 -0.19 -29.99
C TYR A 305 11.27 -1.09 -29.30
N LYS A 306 11.33 -0.99 -27.97
CA LYS A 306 12.38 -1.65 -27.18
C LYS A 306 11.83 -2.17 -25.86
N ARG A 307 12.36 -3.31 -25.45
CA ARG A 307 12.07 -3.94 -24.17
C ARG A 307 12.83 -3.22 -23.05
N THR A 308 12.14 -2.87 -21.97
CA THR A 308 12.76 -2.27 -20.77
C THR A 308 12.87 -3.28 -19.63
N SER A 309 13.52 -2.93 -18.52
CA SER A 309 13.52 -3.74 -17.30
C SER A 309 12.12 -4.03 -16.79
N ASP A 310 11.89 -5.19 -16.20
CA ASP A 310 10.56 -5.61 -15.74
C ASP A 310 10.02 -4.79 -14.56
N ASN A 311 8.70 -4.88 -14.41
CA ASN A 311 7.94 -4.33 -13.29
C ASN A 311 7.96 -2.81 -13.16
N LEU A 312 8.47 -2.09 -14.16
CA LEU A 312 8.31 -0.64 -14.25
C LEU A 312 6.82 -0.26 -14.30
N SER A 313 6.51 0.98 -13.94
CA SER A 313 5.18 1.55 -14.13
C SER A 313 4.97 1.95 -15.60
N VAL A 314 3.72 1.95 -16.05
CA VAL A 314 3.35 2.47 -17.39
C VAL A 314 3.81 3.91 -17.55
N TYR A 315 3.63 4.72 -16.50
CA TYR A 315 4.16 6.08 -16.44
C TYR A 315 5.67 6.17 -16.76
N THR A 316 6.48 5.25 -16.23
CA THR A 316 7.92 5.21 -16.51
C THR A 316 8.21 4.88 -17.97
N THR A 317 7.48 3.92 -18.57
CA THR A 317 7.69 3.56 -19.98
C THR A 317 7.26 4.67 -20.92
N GLU A 318 6.15 5.36 -20.62
CA GLU A 318 5.68 6.54 -21.37
C GLU A 318 6.71 7.69 -21.31
N MET A 319 7.22 8.03 -20.11
CA MET A 319 8.29 9.02 -19.95
C MET A 319 9.57 8.60 -20.69
N THR A 320 9.90 7.30 -20.67
CA THR A 320 11.05 6.76 -21.41
C THR A 320 10.85 6.91 -22.93
N ALA A 321 9.63 6.70 -23.44
CA ALA A 321 9.30 6.88 -24.85
C ALA A 321 9.57 8.32 -25.32
N ILE A 322 9.12 9.29 -24.52
CA ILE A 322 9.37 10.72 -24.74
C ILE A 322 10.87 11.04 -24.69
N TYR A 323 11.58 10.52 -23.68
CA TYR A 323 13.02 10.73 -23.58
C TYR A 323 13.78 10.20 -24.80
N GLN A 324 13.43 9.01 -25.26
CA GLN A 324 14.11 8.35 -26.39
C GLN A 324 13.77 9.02 -27.72
N SER A 325 12.55 9.54 -27.90
CA SER A 325 12.22 10.35 -29.08
C SER A 325 13.00 11.68 -29.09
N LEU A 326 13.14 12.35 -27.94
CA LEU A 326 13.98 13.55 -27.82
C LEU A 326 15.45 13.27 -28.15
N LYS A 327 16.01 12.14 -27.69
CA LYS A 327 17.37 11.71 -28.07
C LYS A 327 17.52 11.52 -29.56
N TRP A 328 16.52 10.89 -30.19
CA TRP A 328 16.51 10.70 -31.63
C TRP A 328 16.47 12.05 -32.36
N VAL A 329 15.61 12.99 -31.92
CA VAL A 329 15.53 14.35 -32.47
C VAL A 329 16.87 15.07 -32.37
N PHE A 330 17.50 15.04 -31.20
CA PHE A 330 18.80 15.68 -30.96
C PHE A 330 19.90 15.16 -31.88
N SER A 331 19.85 13.88 -32.26
CA SER A 331 20.87 13.24 -33.10
C SER A 331 20.61 13.40 -34.60
N ASN A 332 19.39 13.73 -35.02
CA ASN A 332 18.98 13.61 -36.44
C ASN A 332 18.35 14.88 -37.03
N GLN A 333 18.02 15.88 -36.22
CA GLN A 333 17.42 17.13 -36.70
C GLN A 333 18.44 18.26 -36.76
N GLN A 334 18.20 19.19 -37.68
CA GLN A 334 19.02 20.35 -37.97
C GLN A 334 18.39 21.64 -37.42
N PRO A 335 19.19 22.70 -37.20
CA PRO A 335 18.68 24.00 -36.76
C PRO A 335 17.55 24.54 -37.64
N GLY A 336 16.51 25.11 -37.02
CA GLY A 336 15.34 25.67 -37.71
C GLY A 336 14.17 24.67 -37.90
N GLN A 337 14.36 23.39 -37.61
CA GLN A 337 13.29 22.40 -37.68
C GLN A 337 12.35 22.48 -36.48
N LYS A 338 11.07 22.14 -36.73
CA LYS A 338 10.01 22.09 -35.73
C LYS A 338 9.53 20.66 -35.55
N VAL A 339 9.37 20.23 -34.30
CA VAL A 339 8.97 18.87 -33.94
C VAL A 339 7.83 18.92 -32.93
N VAL A 340 6.84 18.05 -33.11
CA VAL A 340 5.81 17.78 -32.10
C VAL A 340 5.88 16.31 -31.70
N ILE A 341 6.02 16.08 -30.39
CA ILE A 341 5.91 14.76 -29.78
C ILE A 341 4.48 14.62 -29.25
N LEU A 342 3.75 13.67 -29.80
CA LEU A 342 2.35 13.37 -29.50
C LEU A 342 2.31 12.17 -28.56
N THR A 343 1.77 12.36 -27.36
CA THR A 343 1.63 11.31 -26.33
C THR A 343 0.22 11.34 -25.75
N ASP A 344 -0.35 10.18 -25.45
CA ASP A 344 -1.62 10.10 -24.73
C ASP A 344 -1.43 10.04 -23.20
N SER A 345 -0.18 9.99 -22.72
CA SER A 345 0.16 10.08 -21.30
C SER A 345 0.02 11.49 -20.76
N TYR A 346 -1.18 11.81 -20.27
CA TYR A 346 -1.38 13.06 -19.54
C TYR A 346 -0.53 13.12 -18.26
N SER A 347 -0.25 11.96 -17.65
CA SER A 347 0.56 11.88 -16.43
C SER A 347 2.03 12.25 -16.67
N ALA A 348 2.58 11.89 -17.84
CA ALA A 348 3.90 12.33 -18.28
C ALA A 348 3.93 13.86 -18.48
N ILE A 349 2.94 14.41 -19.19
CA ILE A 349 2.85 15.86 -19.42
C ILE A 349 2.74 16.64 -18.12
N GLN A 350 1.88 16.23 -17.18
CA GLN A 350 1.79 16.86 -15.87
C GLN A 350 3.11 16.81 -15.10
N SER A 351 3.86 15.71 -15.23
CA SER A 351 5.15 15.55 -14.56
C SER A 351 6.22 16.48 -15.12
N ILE A 352 6.25 16.64 -16.44
CA ILE A 352 7.16 17.56 -17.14
C ILE A 352 6.79 19.02 -16.83
N ASN A 353 5.51 19.34 -16.76
CA ASN A 353 5.03 20.68 -16.46
C ASN A 353 5.23 21.09 -14.98
N ASN A 354 5.07 20.15 -14.04
CA ASN A 354 5.15 20.43 -12.60
C ASN A 354 6.50 20.05 -11.98
N ASN A 355 7.49 19.64 -12.77
CA ASN A 355 8.77 19.11 -12.30
C ASN A 355 8.62 18.04 -11.20
N ALA A 356 7.83 16.99 -11.49
CA ALA A 356 7.48 15.97 -10.50
C ALA A 356 8.71 15.19 -9.99
N SER A 357 8.70 14.84 -8.70
CA SER A 357 9.85 14.21 -8.02
C SER A 357 9.85 12.67 -8.00
N SER A 358 8.94 12.03 -8.75
CA SER A 358 8.74 10.58 -8.78
C SER A 358 9.84 9.83 -9.54
N ARG A 359 10.23 10.33 -10.73
CA ARG A 359 11.26 9.79 -11.62
C ARG A 359 12.23 10.88 -12.09
N PRO A 360 12.99 11.52 -11.17
CA PRO A 360 13.94 12.57 -11.55
C PRO A 360 15.01 12.06 -12.53
N ASP A 361 15.37 10.77 -12.42
CA ASP A 361 16.32 10.08 -13.29
C ASP A 361 15.94 10.06 -14.78
N ILE A 362 14.66 10.25 -15.11
CA ILE A 362 14.17 10.35 -16.49
C ILE A 362 13.76 11.77 -16.81
N LEU A 363 13.10 12.44 -15.86
CA LEU A 363 12.59 13.79 -16.04
C LEU A 363 13.71 14.82 -16.26
N GLU A 364 14.78 14.79 -15.47
CA GLU A 364 15.89 15.74 -15.61
C GLU A 364 16.56 15.62 -17.00
N PRO A 365 16.92 14.41 -17.50
CA PRO A 365 17.38 14.25 -18.87
C PRO A 365 16.41 14.77 -19.94
N ILE A 366 15.08 14.64 -19.75
CA ILE A 366 14.08 15.22 -20.66
C ILE A 366 14.19 16.75 -20.68
N GLN A 367 14.23 17.39 -19.50
CA GLN A 367 14.35 18.85 -19.40
C GLN A 367 15.66 19.37 -20.02
N ILE A 368 16.77 18.69 -19.74
CA ILE A 368 18.10 19.01 -20.28
C ILE A 368 18.12 18.89 -21.81
N LEU A 369 17.59 17.79 -22.36
CA LEU A 369 17.54 17.60 -23.81
C LEU A 369 16.65 18.65 -24.48
N ALA A 370 15.49 18.96 -23.90
CA ALA A 370 14.62 20.01 -24.42
C ALA A 370 15.32 21.38 -24.46
N CYS A 371 16.10 21.72 -23.42
CA CYS A 371 16.91 22.93 -23.40
C CYS A 371 17.97 22.95 -24.50
N ARG A 372 18.72 21.85 -24.66
CA ARG A 372 19.76 21.73 -25.69
C ARG A 372 19.19 21.83 -27.09
N LEU A 373 18.02 21.22 -27.32
CA LEU A 373 17.31 21.32 -28.60
C LEU A 373 16.92 22.77 -28.90
N LYS A 374 16.40 23.50 -27.91
CA LYS A 374 16.11 24.93 -28.04
C LYS A 374 17.37 25.76 -28.34
N GLN A 375 18.49 25.47 -27.69
CA GLN A 375 19.79 26.13 -27.96
C GLN A 375 20.27 25.86 -29.39
N ASN A 376 20.05 24.64 -29.90
CA ASN A 376 20.32 24.26 -31.29
C ASN A 376 19.27 24.79 -32.28
N LYS A 377 18.40 25.71 -31.85
CA LYS A 377 17.31 26.31 -32.66
C LYS A 377 16.34 25.26 -33.23
N ILE A 378 16.13 24.15 -32.53
CA ILE A 378 15.11 23.15 -32.84
C ILE A 378 13.94 23.38 -31.89
N GLU A 379 12.77 23.70 -32.43
CA GLU A 379 11.56 23.86 -31.63
C GLU A 379 10.94 22.48 -31.38
N VAL A 380 10.79 22.11 -30.11
CA VAL A 380 10.11 20.86 -29.73
C VAL A 380 8.96 21.17 -28.79
N ILE A 381 7.79 20.63 -29.12
CA ILE A 381 6.57 20.70 -28.31
C ILE A 381 6.14 19.28 -27.97
N ILE A 382 5.79 19.02 -26.71
CA ILE A 382 5.18 17.76 -26.27
C ILE A 382 3.68 18.01 -26.07
N GLU A 383 2.83 17.49 -26.96
CA GLU A 383 1.39 17.70 -26.97
C GLU A 383 0.64 16.42 -26.54
N TRP A 384 -0.38 16.61 -25.69
CA TRP A 384 -1.28 15.53 -25.32
C TRP A 384 -2.27 15.18 -26.44
N ILE A 385 -2.50 13.89 -26.69
CA ILE A 385 -3.56 13.40 -27.58
C ILE A 385 -4.49 12.39 -26.88
N PRO A 386 -5.75 12.27 -27.31
CA PRO A 386 -6.67 11.27 -26.75
C PRO A 386 -6.26 9.83 -27.13
N ALA A 387 -6.23 8.95 -26.13
CA ALA A 387 -6.03 7.51 -26.32
C ALA A 387 -7.27 6.82 -26.91
N HIS A 388 -7.06 5.74 -27.68
CA HIS A 388 -8.09 4.80 -28.14
C HIS A 388 -9.28 5.41 -28.91
N VAL A 389 -9.06 6.55 -29.57
CA VAL A 389 -10.06 7.17 -30.45
C VAL A 389 -9.78 6.90 -31.94
N GLY A 390 -8.79 6.06 -32.27
CA GLY A 390 -8.50 5.68 -33.64
C GLY A 390 -7.64 6.69 -34.42
N ILE A 391 -6.79 7.46 -33.74
CA ILE A 391 -5.74 8.27 -34.38
C ILE A 391 -4.65 7.31 -34.87
N LEU A 392 -4.48 7.19 -36.19
CA LEU A 392 -3.69 6.14 -36.82
C LEU A 392 -2.25 6.04 -36.26
N GLY A 393 -1.56 7.18 -36.09
CA GLY A 393 -0.21 7.19 -35.51
C GLY A 393 -0.15 6.74 -34.05
N ASN A 394 -1.18 7.06 -33.25
CA ASN A 394 -1.25 6.64 -31.84
C ASN A 394 -1.53 5.13 -31.74
N GLU A 395 -2.50 4.63 -32.51
CA GLU A 395 -2.84 3.20 -32.51
C GLU A 395 -1.67 2.34 -33.04
N GLN A 396 -0.87 2.86 -33.97
CA GLN A 396 0.32 2.18 -34.45
C GLN A 396 1.42 2.11 -33.39
N VAL A 397 1.70 3.22 -32.68
CA VAL A 397 2.73 3.20 -31.64
C VAL A 397 2.32 2.37 -30.43
N ASP A 398 1.03 2.31 -30.07
CA ASP A 398 0.51 1.40 -29.03
C ASP A 398 0.73 -0.07 -29.39
N LYS A 399 0.46 -0.45 -30.65
CA LYS A 399 0.77 -1.80 -31.14
C LYS A 399 2.27 -2.08 -31.07
N LEU A 400 3.12 -1.12 -31.45
CA LEU A 400 4.58 -1.28 -31.38
C LEU A 400 5.07 -1.41 -29.92
N ALA A 401 4.52 -0.63 -28.99
CA ALA A 401 4.86 -0.72 -27.57
C ALA A 401 4.46 -2.07 -26.98
N LYS A 402 3.33 -2.64 -27.41
CA LYS A 402 2.91 -4.01 -27.07
C LYS A 402 3.80 -5.08 -27.71
N LEU A 403 4.20 -4.90 -28.97
CA LEU A 403 5.14 -5.81 -29.65
C LEU A 403 6.50 -5.85 -28.96
N ALA A 404 6.94 -4.75 -28.34
CA ALA A 404 8.16 -4.74 -27.54
C ALA A 404 8.11 -5.76 -26.39
N LEU A 405 6.94 -6.04 -25.82
CA LEU A 405 6.76 -6.98 -24.71
C LEU A 405 7.01 -8.44 -25.11
N SER A 406 6.85 -8.77 -26.39
CA SER A 406 7.11 -10.10 -26.95
C SER A 406 8.60 -10.43 -26.98
N ASN A 407 9.49 -9.44 -26.88
CA ASN A 407 10.93 -9.66 -26.80
C ASN A 407 11.33 -10.09 -25.38
N ASP A 408 12.03 -11.21 -25.27
CA ASP A 408 12.57 -11.71 -23.99
C ASP A 408 13.85 -10.98 -23.59
N LYS A 409 14.61 -10.46 -24.56
CA LYS A 409 15.84 -9.72 -24.29
C LYS A 409 15.50 -8.30 -23.85
N ILE A 410 16.00 -7.89 -22.69
CA ILE A 410 15.91 -6.50 -22.22
C ILE A 410 16.89 -5.64 -23.04
N ASP A 411 16.37 -4.69 -23.81
CA ASP A 411 17.15 -3.77 -24.64
C ASP A 411 17.64 -2.55 -23.85
N LEU A 412 16.86 -2.10 -22.87
CA LEU A 412 17.16 -0.94 -22.03
C LEU A 412 16.98 -1.27 -20.55
N ASN A 413 18.10 -1.37 -19.84
CA ASN A 413 18.11 -1.58 -18.39
C ASN A 413 17.79 -0.27 -17.66
N LEU A 414 16.66 -0.23 -16.96
CA LEU A 414 16.23 0.89 -16.12
C LEU A 414 16.06 0.41 -14.68
N SER A 415 16.59 1.20 -13.74
CA SER A 415 16.38 0.92 -12.32
C SER A 415 14.95 1.26 -11.91
N LEU A 416 14.45 0.58 -10.87
CA LEU A 416 13.12 0.81 -10.32
C LEU A 416 13.13 2.00 -9.37
N SER A 417 12.08 2.82 -9.42
CA SER A 417 11.80 3.79 -8.36
C SER A 417 11.39 3.10 -7.07
N ALA A 418 11.49 3.80 -5.94
CA ALA A 418 10.99 3.27 -4.67
C ALA A 418 9.49 2.94 -4.74
N ASN A 419 8.70 3.70 -5.51
CA ASN A 419 7.26 3.44 -5.64
C ASN A 419 6.96 2.16 -6.42
N GLU A 420 7.70 1.88 -7.49
CA GLU A 420 7.58 0.61 -8.24
C GLU A 420 7.98 -0.57 -7.35
N PHE A 421 9.08 -0.45 -6.61
CA PHE A 421 9.49 -1.47 -5.64
C PHE A 421 8.45 -1.69 -4.52
N ILE A 422 7.85 -0.60 -4.01
CA ILE A 422 6.77 -0.69 -3.02
C ILE A 422 5.53 -1.38 -3.62
N ALA A 423 5.22 -1.16 -4.90
CA ALA A 423 4.11 -1.84 -5.56
C ALA A 423 4.36 -3.35 -5.68
N ILE A 424 5.57 -3.76 -6.07
CA ILE A 424 5.99 -5.17 -6.12
C ILE A 424 5.86 -5.82 -4.74
N THR A 425 6.46 -5.21 -3.71
CA THR A 425 6.42 -5.74 -2.35
C THR A 425 5.00 -5.75 -1.78
N THR A 426 4.16 -4.77 -2.11
CA THR A 426 2.73 -4.79 -1.73
C THR A 426 2.01 -6.00 -2.33
N ALA A 427 2.25 -6.32 -3.61
CA ALA A 427 1.65 -7.48 -4.26
C ALA A 427 2.17 -8.79 -3.64
N LEU A 428 3.49 -8.89 -3.41
CA LEU A 428 4.13 -10.04 -2.79
C LEU A 428 3.56 -10.34 -1.40
N TYR A 429 3.46 -9.34 -0.52
CA TYR A 429 2.98 -9.56 0.84
C TYR A 429 1.47 -9.83 0.91
N LYS A 430 0.70 -9.36 -0.09
CA LYS A 430 -0.69 -9.80 -0.28
C LYS A 430 -0.76 -11.28 -0.68
N LYS A 431 0.11 -11.75 -1.58
CA LYS A 431 0.19 -13.18 -1.95
C LYS A 431 0.59 -14.05 -0.75
N LYS A 432 1.59 -13.62 0.04
CA LYS A 432 1.98 -14.31 1.28
C LYS A 432 0.83 -14.36 2.30
N TRP A 433 0.07 -13.27 2.44
CA TRP A 433 -1.09 -13.25 3.30
C TRP A 433 -2.20 -14.18 2.80
N GLN A 434 -2.47 -14.19 1.49
CA GLN A 434 -3.43 -15.13 0.90
C GLN A 434 -3.03 -16.58 1.17
N ALA A 435 -1.77 -16.95 0.94
CA ALA A 435 -1.28 -18.30 1.23
C ALA A 435 -1.41 -18.66 2.73
N ARG A 436 -1.17 -17.71 3.64
CA ARG A 436 -1.42 -17.90 5.08
C ARG A 436 -2.89 -18.14 5.35
N TRP A 437 -3.78 -17.38 4.72
CA TRP A 437 -5.23 -17.50 4.85
C TRP A 437 -5.75 -18.85 4.35
N ASP A 438 -5.29 -19.29 3.17
CA ASP A 438 -5.71 -20.54 2.55
C ASP A 438 -5.38 -21.77 3.40
N ASN A 439 -4.30 -21.70 4.20
CA ASN A 439 -3.86 -22.77 5.10
C ASN A 439 -4.52 -22.73 6.49
N THR A 440 -5.49 -21.85 6.74
CA THR A 440 -6.17 -21.77 8.04
C THR A 440 -7.26 -22.83 8.22
N CYS A 441 -7.50 -23.24 9.47
CA CYS A 441 -8.54 -24.22 9.82
C CYS A 441 -9.98 -23.66 9.76
N SER A 442 -10.18 -22.37 9.48
CA SER A 442 -11.51 -21.73 9.48
C SER A 442 -12.28 -21.97 8.18
N LEU A 443 -12.70 -23.22 7.93
CA LEU A 443 -13.38 -23.65 6.70
C LEU A 443 -14.59 -22.78 6.33
N TRP A 444 -15.46 -22.47 7.31
CA TRP A 444 -16.62 -21.60 7.10
C TRP A 444 -16.21 -20.23 6.57
N SER A 445 -15.31 -19.55 7.27
CA SER A 445 -14.91 -18.20 6.89
C SER A 445 -14.22 -18.17 5.53
N ARG A 446 -13.51 -19.24 5.15
CA ARG A 446 -12.89 -19.38 3.82
C ARG A 446 -13.90 -19.60 2.70
N SER A 447 -15.02 -20.29 2.97
CA SER A 447 -16.07 -20.50 1.95
C SER A 447 -16.77 -19.19 1.60
N ILE A 448 -16.86 -18.27 2.56
CA ILE A 448 -17.41 -16.91 2.39
C ILE A 448 -16.34 -15.94 1.88
N ASN A 449 -15.20 -15.81 2.58
CA ASN A 449 -14.09 -14.94 2.21
C ASN A 449 -12.98 -15.71 1.50
N THR A 450 -13.10 -15.83 0.18
CA THR A 450 -12.10 -16.54 -0.62
C THR A 450 -10.80 -15.76 -0.81
N ALA A 451 -10.81 -14.43 -0.65
CA ALA A 451 -9.63 -13.62 -0.92
C ALA A 451 -9.44 -12.46 0.07
N VAL A 452 -8.23 -12.36 0.62
CA VAL A 452 -7.85 -11.33 1.61
C VAL A 452 -7.61 -9.95 0.99
N ASN A 453 -7.47 -9.89 -0.34
CA ASN A 453 -7.19 -8.67 -1.08
C ASN A 453 -8.47 -7.89 -1.47
N LYS A 454 -9.67 -8.45 -1.20
CA LYS A 454 -10.93 -7.76 -1.46
C LYS A 454 -11.06 -6.58 -0.50
N LYS A 455 -11.45 -5.41 -1.02
CA LYS A 455 -11.89 -4.30 -0.17
C LYS A 455 -13.06 -4.83 0.67
N PRO A 456 -12.99 -4.77 2.01
CA PRO A 456 -14.09 -5.20 2.84
C PRO A 456 -15.31 -4.33 2.52
N ASN A 457 -16.47 -4.94 2.49
CA ASN A 457 -17.74 -4.24 2.39
C ASN A 457 -18.62 -4.71 3.53
N PHE A 458 -19.28 -3.77 4.19
CA PHE A 458 -20.13 -4.05 5.35
C PHE A 458 -21.55 -3.61 5.07
N TYR A 459 -22.50 -4.23 5.76
CA TYR A 459 -23.90 -3.80 5.69
C TYR A 459 -24.03 -2.37 6.25
N GLN A 460 -24.66 -1.49 5.47
CA GLN A 460 -24.76 -0.05 5.77
C GLN A 460 -26.02 0.34 6.56
N GLY A 461 -26.86 -0.65 6.91
CA GLY A 461 -28.01 -0.42 7.79
C GLY A 461 -27.60 -0.16 9.24
N ASN A 462 -28.52 -0.37 10.18
CA ASN A 462 -28.22 -0.13 11.60
C ASN A 462 -27.05 -1.01 12.08
N ARG A 463 -26.38 -0.55 13.14
CA ARG A 463 -25.17 -1.22 13.63
C ARG A 463 -25.43 -2.63 14.17
N PHE A 464 -26.57 -2.84 14.80
CA PHE A 464 -26.99 -4.15 15.31
C PHE A 464 -27.04 -5.18 14.18
N HIS A 465 -27.76 -4.89 13.10
CA HIS A 465 -27.85 -5.71 11.90
C HIS A 465 -26.50 -5.86 11.19
N ALA A 466 -25.67 -4.82 11.15
CA ALA A 466 -24.32 -4.94 10.59
C ALA A 466 -23.46 -5.95 11.38
N LYS A 467 -23.55 -5.97 12.72
CA LYS A 467 -22.87 -6.99 13.55
C LYS A 467 -23.40 -8.38 13.26
N THR A 468 -24.72 -8.52 13.11
CA THR A 468 -25.39 -9.77 12.76
C THR A 468 -24.83 -10.36 11.48
N ILE A 469 -24.83 -9.58 10.39
CA ILE A 469 -24.28 -10.02 9.10
C ILE A 469 -22.81 -10.40 9.22
N THR A 470 -22.00 -9.56 9.90
CA THR A 470 -20.58 -9.86 10.10
C THR A 470 -20.38 -11.16 10.91
N ARG A 471 -21.15 -11.41 11.97
CA ARG A 471 -21.04 -12.65 12.78
C ARG A 471 -21.42 -13.90 11.98
N LEU A 472 -22.45 -13.82 11.14
CA LEU A 472 -22.80 -14.89 10.20
C LEU A 472 -21.65 -15.15 9.23
N ARG A 473 -21.07 -14.11 8.63
CA ARG A 473 -19.89 -14.24 7.73
C ARG A 473 -18.67 -14.82 8.43
N LEU A 474 -18.43 -14.45 9.69
CA LEU A 474 -17.33 -14.98 10.50
C LEU A 474 -17.54 -16.45 10.90
N GLY A 475 -18.78 -16.94 10.94
CA GLY A 475 -19.10 -18.30 11.45
C GLY A 475 -19.06 -18.39 12.97
N THR A 476 -19.22 -17.26 13.65
CA THR A 476 -19.25 -17.20 15.11
C THR A 476 -20.52 -16.52 15.56
N THR A 477 -21.55 -17.33 15.81
CA THR A 477 -22.87 -16.90 16.27
C THR A 477 -23.13 -17.41 17.69
N LEU A 478 -24.23 -16.98 18.31
CA LEU A 478 -24.73 -17.54 19.56
C LEU A 478 -25.90 -18.51 19.30
N LEU A 479 -25.85 -19.22 18.16
CA LEU A 479 -26.83 -20.25 17.85
C LEU A 479 -26.73 -21.44 18.80
N PRO A 480 -27.84 -22.12 19.12
CA PRO A 480 -27.81 -23.30 19.98
C PRO A 480 -26.83 -24.38 19.50
N GLY A 481 -26.73 -24.65 18.20
CA GLY A 481 -25.78 -25.63 17.65
C GLY A 481 -24.30 -25.30 17.87
N GLN A 482 -23.97 -24.02 18.11
CA GLN A 482 -22.62 -23.59 18.50
C GLN A 482 -22.49 -23.44 20.03
N LEU A 483 -23.49 -22.87 20.70
CA LEU A 483 -23.49 -22.66 22.15
C LEU A 483 -23.53 -23.96 22.95
N GLY A 484 -24.31 -24.96 22.52
CA GLY A 484 -24.45 -26.25 23.20
C GLY A 484 -23.15 -27.06 23.26
N GLN A 485 -22.12 -26.68 22.48
CA GLN A 485 -20.76 -27.23 22.60
C GLN A 485 -20.01 -26.71 23.83
N TYR A 486 -20.43 -25.56 24.38
CA TYR A 486 -19.77 -24.86 25.48
C TYR A 486 -20.67 -24.71 26.73
N ILE A 487 -21.99 -24.71 26.56
CA ILE A 487 -22.98 -24.48 27.62
C ILE A 487 -23.88 -25.72 27.75
N ARG A 488 -23.78 -26.41 28.89
CA ARG A 488 -24.48 -27.70 29.13
C ARG A 488 -26.02 -27.62 29.06
N ASN A 489 -26.60 -26.46 29.37
CA ASN A 489 -28.06 -26.30 29.45
C ASN A 489 -28.68 -25.79 28.13
N VAL A 490 -27.89 -25.72 27.04
CA VAL A 490 -28.38 -25.31 25.72
C VAL A 490 -28.35 -26.52 24.80
N SER A 491 -29.53 -26.95 24.36
CA SER A 491 -29.66 -28.02 23.37
C SER A 491 -29.02 -27.58 22.04
N PRO A 492 -28.09 -28.35 21.44
CA PRO A 492 -27.48 -27.98 20.17
C PRO A 492 -28.37 -28.28 18.94
N ILE A 493 -29.52 -28.92 19.15
CA ILE A 493 -30.44 -29.36 18.11
C ILE A 493 -31.67 -28.46 18.04
N CYS A 494 -32.16 -28.26 16.82
CA CYS A 494 -33.41 -27.57 16.55
C CYS A 494 -34.58 -28.41 17.07
N ASN A 495 -35.45 -27.81 17.89
CA ASN A 495 -36.60 -28.51 18.49
C ASN A 495 -37.61 -29.02 17.45
N THR A 496 -37.69 -28.41 16.28
CA THR A 496 -38.63 -28.80 15.22
C THR A 496 -38.03 -29.84 14.27
N CYS A 497 -36.73 -29.72 13.95
CA CYS A 497 -36.10 -30.53 12.90
C CYS A 497 -35.23 -31.68 13.44
N GLY A 498 -34.88 -31.68 14.73
CA GLY A 498 -34.07 -32.73 15.35
C GLY A 498 -32.60 -32.78 14.92
N ILE A 499 -32.15 -31.82 14.09
CA ILE A 499 -30.75 -31.70 13.63
C ILE A 499 -30.07 -30.49 14.24
N LYS A 500 -28.74 -30.43 14.12
CA LYS A 500 -27.93 -29.34 14.67
C LYS A 500 -28.41 -27.98 14.16
N GLU A 501 -28.65 -27.06 15.09
CA GLU A 501 -29.09 -25.70 14.78
C GLU A 501 -27.90 -24.78 14.49
N ASP A 502 -27.34 -24.92 13.30
CA ASP A 502 -26.23 -24.09 12.80
C ASP A 502 -26.69 -23.06 11.75
N ILE A 503 -25.74 -22.26 11.24
CA ILE A 503 -26.05 -21.16 10.31
C ILE A 503 -26.68 -21.68 9.02
N GLU A 504 -26.17 -22.80 8.48
CA GLU A 504 -26.71 -23.42 7.27
C GLU A 504 -28.15 -23.88 7.52
N HIS A 505 -28.38 -24.54 8.67
CA HIS A 505 -29.70 -24.96 9.08
C HIS A 505 -30.68 -23.80 9.15
N VAL A 506 -30.34 -22.73 9.88
CA VAL A 506 -31.26 -21.61 10.05
C VAL A 506 -31.49 -20.85 8.75
N LEU A 507 -30.45 -20.62 7.94
CA LEU A 507 -30.59 -19.81 6.73
C LEU A 507 -31.28 -20.55 5.57
N VAL A 508 -31.14 -21.87 5.47
CA VAL A 508 -31.53 -22.61 4.25
C VAL A 508 -32.39 -23.86 4.53
N ASN A 509 -32.20 -24.58 5.64
CA ASN A 509 -32.79 -25.92 5.80
C ASN A 509 -33.95 -26.03 6.80
N CYS A 510 -34.06 -25.14 7.79
CA CYS A 510 -35.01 -25.30 8.90
C CYS A 510 -36.47 -25.22 8.44
N ILE A 511 -37.29 -26.22 8.73
CA ILE A 511 -38.71 -26.28 8.31
C ILE A 511 -39.53 -25.18 9.00
N ASN A 512 -39.21 -24.85 10.25
CA ASN A 512 -39.86 -23.81 11.03
C ASN A 512 -39.75 -22.41 10.40
N HIS A 513 -38.80 -22.21 9.48
CA HIS A 513 -38.56 -20.93 8.82
C HIS A 513 -38.95 -20.93 7.34
N SER A 514 -39.69 -21.95 6.87
CA SER A 514 -40.07 -22.12 5.47
C SER A 514 -40.83 -20.91 4.91
N GLN A 515 -41.83 -20.40 5.63
CA GLN A 515 -42.63 -19.26 5.20
C GLN A 515 -41.80 -17.97 5.09
N ALA A 516 -40.98 -17.67 6.11
CA ALA A 516 -40.09 -16.52 6.09
C ALA A 516 -39.03 -16.64 4.97
N ARG A 517 -38.53 -17.86 4.69
CA ARG A 517 -37.62 -18.10 3.55
C ARG A 517 -38.30 -17.90 2.20
N GLN A 518 -39.58 -18.24 2.05
CA GLN A 518 -40.32 -17.94 0.82
C GLN A 518 -40.42 -16.42 0.59
N ASN A 519 -40.72 -15.64 1.63
CA ASN A 519 -40.71 -14.18 1.55
C ASN A 519 -39.33 -13.63 1.16
N LEU A 520 -38.26 -14.18 1.75
CA LEU A 520 -36.88 -13.85 1.39
C LEU A 520 -36.60 -14.13 -0.09
N GLN A 521 -36.95 -15.33 -0.59
CA GLN A 521 -36.75 -15.70 -1.99
C GLN A 521 -37.55 -14.78 -2.93
N SER A 522 -38.82 -14.50 -2.64
CA SER A 522 -39.65 -13.59 -3.45
C SER A 522 -39.08 -12.17 -3.53
N ASN A 523 -38.43 -11.68 -2.46
CA ASN A 523 -37.76 -10.39 -2.49
C ASN A 523 -36.44 -10.42 -3.29
N LEU A 524 -35.72 -11.54 -3.28
CA LEU A 524 -34.48 -11.73 -4.03
C LEU A 524 -34.73 -12.00 -5.53
N ASP A 525 -35.87 -12.59 -5.88
CA ASP A 525 -36.29 -12.79 -7.27
C ASP A 525 -36.46 -11.45 -8.02
N LYS A 526 -36.89 -10.39 -7.31
CA LYS A 526 -36.98 -9.02 -7.85
C LYS A 526 -35.64 -8.48 -8.38
N VAL A 527 -34.52 -9.03 -7.90
CA VAL A 527 -33.16 -8.68 -8.33
C VAL A 527 -32.46 -9.84 -9.03
N GLN A 528 -33.22 -10.81 -9.56
CA GLN A 528 -32.71 -11.96 -10.33
C GLN A 528 -31.72 -12.84 -9.52
N ILE A 529 -31.96 -13.02 -8.22
CA ILE A 529 -31.18 -13.94 -7.39
C ILE A 529 -32.07 -15.15 -7.06
N GLN A 530 -31.82 -16.25 -7.77
CA GLN A 530 -32.54 -17.52 -7.60
C GLN A 530 -31.68 -18.52 -6.81
N ASN A 531 -32.33 -19.57 -6.29
CA ASN A 531 -31.68 -20.69 -5.60
C ASN A 531 -30.80 -20.24 -4.42
N ILE A 532 -31.43 -19.62 -3.41
CA ILE A 532 -30.71 -19.16 -2.21
C ILE A 532 -29.88 -20.28 -1.58
N ASN A 533 -28.63 -19.94 -1.28
CA ASN A 533 -27.76 -20.71 -0.41
C ASN A 533 -26.98 -19.75 0.47
N THR A 534 -26.33 -20.27 1.51
CA THR A 534 -25.60 -19.46 2.48
C THR A 534 -24.53 -18.58 1.83
N LYS A 535 -23.83 -19.06 0.80
CA LYS A 535 -22.80 -18.27 0.12
C LYS A 535 -23.40 -17.06 -0.60
N ILE A 536 -24.51 -17.23 -1.31
CA ILE A 536 -25.21 -16.13 -2.00
C ILE A 536 -25.72 -15.09 -1.00
N LEU A 537 -26.26 -15.54 0.14
CA LEU A 537 -26.79 -14.66 1.18
C LEU A 537 -25.68 -13.87 1.90
N LEU A 538 -24.52 -14.51 2.12
CA LEU A 538 -23.44 -13.93 2.91
C LEU A 538 -22.37 -13.22 2.08
N ASP A 539 -22.04 -13.64 0.86
CA ASP A 539 -21.12 -12.98 -0.09
C ASP A 539 -21.79 -12.72 -1.48
N PRO A 540 -22.88 -11.93 -1.53
CA PRO A 540 -23.58 -11.62 -2.78
C PRO A 540 -22.76 -10.74 -3.74
N PRO A 541 -23.17 -10.64 -5.03
CA PRO A 541 -22.60 -9.69 -5.99
C PRO A 541 -22.58 -8.25 -5.45
N LYS A 542 -21.48 -7.52 -5.68
CA LYS A 542 -21.22 -6.21 -5.05
C LYS A 542 -22.29 -5.17 -5.33
N ASP A 543 -22.87 -5.17 -6.52
CA ASP A 543 -23.94 -4.29 -6.98
C ASP A 543 -25.28 -4.56 -6.27
N LYS A 544 -25.52 -5.80 -5.83
CA LYS A 544 -26.75 -6.22 -5.14
C LYS A 544 -26.58 -6.42 -3.64
N GLN A 545 -25.35 -6.34 -3.13
CA GLN A 545 -25.00 -6.78 -1.79
C GLN A 545 -25.78 -6.11 -0.66
N GLN A 546 -25.99 -4.79 -0.72
CA GLN A 546 -26.76 -4.08 0.32
C GLN A 546 -28.25 -4.44 0.29
N TYR A 547 -28.80 -4.70 -0.89
CA TYR A 547 -30.18 -5.14 -1.03
C TYR A 547 -30.36 -6.55 -0.47
N VAL A 548 -29.49 -7.50 -0.86
CA VAL A 548 -29.50 -8.88 -0.35
C VAL A 548 -29.38 -8.90 1.17
N TRP A 549 -28.44 -8.15 1.75
CA TRP A 549 -28.30 -8.07 3.20
C TRP A 549 -29.49 -7.40 3.89
N SER A 550 -30.16 -6.43 3.26
CA SER A 550 -31.41 -5.87 3.79
C SER A 550 -32.53 -6.92 3.82
N CYS A 551 -32.70 -7.70 2.76
CA CYS A 551 -33.67 -8.80 2.74
C CYS A 551 -33.33 -9.88 3.77
N LEU A 552 -32.04 -10.23 3.90
CA LEU A 552 -31.57 -11.17 4.91
C LEU A 552 -31.85 -10.67 6.34
N VAL A 553 -31.64 -9.38 6.60
CA VAL A 553 -31.98 -8.77 7.90
C VAL A 553 -33.47 -8.83 8.18
N GLN A 554 -34.31 -8.58 7.18
CA GLN A 554 -35.76 -8.74 7.33
C GLN A 554 -36.13 -10.18 7.66
N TYR A 555 -35.59 -11.17 6.92
CA TYR A 555 -35.78 -12.59 7.22
C TYR A 555 -35.38 -12.95 8.66
N LEU A 556 -34.19 -12.53 9.08
CA LEU A 556 -33.70 -12.76 10.44
C LEU A 556 -34.59 -12.08 11.50
N THR A 557 -35.28 -11.01 11.12
CA THR A 557 -36.27 -10.34 11.98
C THR A 557 -37.57 -11.09 12.10
N GLU A 558 -38.08 -11.62 10.99
CA GLU A 558 -39.31 -12.41 10.97
C GLU A 558 -39.19 -13.69 11.81
N ILE A 559 -38.00 -14.30 11.87
CA ILE A 559 -37.76 -15.53 12.64
C ILE A 559 -37.24 -15.26 14.07
N ASP A 560 -37.30 -14.01 14.55
CA ASP A 560 -36.86 -13.63 15.91
C ASP A 560 -35.38 -13.97 16.23
N TYR A 561 -34.54 -14.06 15.20
CA TYR A 561 -33.15 -14.51 15.31
C TYR A 561 -32.27 -13.58 16.17
N HIS A 562 -32.70 -12.33 16.35
CA HIS A 562 -32.03 -11.30 17.16
C HIS A 562 -31.72 -11.74 18.58
N LYS A 563 -32.47 -12.72 19.11
CA LYS A 563 -32.31 -13.26 20.47
C LYS A 563 -31.08 -14.16 20.61
N PHE A 564 -30.44 -14.56 19.50
CA PHE A 564 -29.34 -15.55 19.45
C PHE A 564 -28.03 -14.97 18.87
N ILE A 565 -27.80 -13.65 19.01
CA ILE A 565 -26.63 -12.94 18.47
C ILE A 565 -25.79 -12.23 19.51
#